data_AF-A0A7J4NVM3-F1
#
_entry.id   AF-A0A7J4NVM3-F1
#
_cell.length_a   1.000
_cell.length_b   1.000
_cell.length_c   1.000
_cell.angle_alpha   90.00
_cell.angle_beta   90.00
_cell.angle_gamma   90.00
#
_symmetry.space_group_name_H-M   'P 1'
#
loop_
_entity.id
_entity.type
_entity.pdbx_description
1 polymer ?
#
loop_
_entity_poly.entity_id
_entity_poly.type
_entity_poly.pdbx_seq_one_letter_code
_entity_poly.pdbx_strand_id
1 'polypeptide(L)'
;MPADIYFYERTKGRTNGRYRFLSNFYKAMMIIDNKEYATVEHYFQSVKHAGTELEEKIRLASTPLKAKELAWTSELPPDWPEIKEDVMLTALRAKFGRHSRLGAKILATGNDCLHEDSPTDMYWGVKGLDRSGKLLMIVRDELREVQ
;
A
#
# COMPACT_ATOMS: atom_id res chain seq x y z
N MET A 1 -2.26 10.20 -24.67
CA MET A 1 -1.07 9.77 -23.91
C MET A 1 -1.49 9.63 -22.46
N PRO A 2 -1.03 8.60 -21.73
CA PRO A 2 -1.31 8.49 -20.30
C PRO A 2 -0.77 9.70 -19.56
N ALA A 3 -1.52 10.22 -18.59
CA ALA A 3 -1.09 11.31 -17.73
C ALA A 3 -0.43 10.78 -16.46
N ASP A 4 0.26 11.66 -15.73
CA ASP A 4 0.86 11.32 -14.44
C ASP A 4 -0.08 11.69 -13.28
N ILE A 5 -0.34 10.71 -12.41
CA ILE A 5 -1.07 10.88 -11.16
C ILE A 5 -0.10 10.76 -9.98
N TYR A 6 0.11 11.88 -9.29
CA TYR A 6 0.89 11.92 -8.06
C TYR A 6 -0.02 11.82 -6.83
N PHE A 7 0.26 10.87 -5.96
CA PHE A 7 -0.46 10.68 -4.71
C PHE A 7 0.50 10.56 -3.52
N TYR A 8 0.04 11.00 -2.35
CA TYR A 8 0.74 10.84 -1.09
C TYR A 8 -0.27 10.82 0.06
N GLU A 9 0.14 10.43 1.27
CA GLU A 9 -0.76 10.38 2.44
C GLU A 9 -1.39 11.76 2.76
N ARG A 10 -0.63 12.84 2.53
CA ARG A 10 -1.02 14.24 2.71
C ARG A 10 -1.04 14.95 1.37
N THR A 11 -2.00 15.85 1.18
CA THR A 11 -2.02 16.75 0.01
C THR A 11 -0.91 17.79 0.16
N LYS A 12 0.01 17.83 -0.81
CA LYS A 12 1.12 18.78 -0.92
C LYS A 12 1.63 18.87 -2.35
N GLY A 13 2.16 20.03 -2.75
CA GLY A 13 2.75 20.22 -4.09
C GLY A 13 1.80 19.78 -5.21
N ARG A 14 2.27 18.84 -6.04
CA ARG A 14 1.53 18.29 -7.19
C ARG A 14 0.51 17.19 -6.85
N THR A 15 0.41 16.77 -5.60
CA THR A 15 -0.52 15.69 -5.21
C THR A 15 -1.95 16.19 -5.07
N ASN A 16 -2.92 15.37 -5.47
CA ASN A 16 -4.35 15.69 -5.39
C ASN A 16 -5.06 14.81 -4.36
N GLY A 17 -5.82 15.45 -3.45
CA GLY A 17 -6.60 14.78 -2.41
C GLY A 17 -7.51 13.66 -2.91
N ARG A 18 -7.99 13.75 -4.17
CA ARG A 18 -8.85 12.72 -4.79
C ARG A 18 -8.17 11.36 -4.94
N TYR A 19 -6.83 11.34 -5.03
CA TYR A 19 -6.01 10.14 -5.23
C TYR A 19 -5.41 9.61 -3.94
N ARG A 20 -5.70 10.20 -2.78
CA ARG A 20 -5.22 9.70 -1.47
C ARG A 20 -5.57 8.24 -1.20
N PHE A 21 -6.63 7.72 -1.83
CA PHE A 21 -7.03 6.32 -1.71
C PHE A 21 -5.99 5.33 -2.25
N LEU A 22 -5.04 5.78 -3.08
CA LEU A 22 -3.92 4.98 -3.57
C LEU A 22 -2.86 4.75 -2.48
N SER A 23 -2.73 5.65 -1.50
CA SER A 23 -1.73 5.55 -0.43
C SER A 23 -1.94 4.32 0.45
N ASN A 24 -0.82 3.72 0.91
CA ASN A 24 -0.81 2.61 1.87
C ASN A 24 -1.32 3.00 3.27
N PHE A 25 -1.37 4.31 3.55
CA PHE A 25 -1.90 4.90 4.79
C PHE A 25 -3.40 5.17 4.72
N TYR A 26 -4.03 5.01 3.56
CA TYR A 26 -5.47 5.21 3.42
C TYR A 26 -6.25 4.12 4.16
N LYS A 27 -7.19 4.53 5.01
CA LYS A 27 -8.08 3.61 5.75
C LYS A 27 -9.00 2.87 4.79
N ALA A 28 -8.71 1.59 4.61
CA ALA A 28 -9.47 0.64 3.84
C ALA A 28 -9.33 -0.70 4.57
N MET A 29 -10.38 -1.11 5.28
CA MET A 29 -10.36 -2.38 6.00
C MET A 29 -10.16 -3.52 5.00
N MET A 30 -9.17 -4.35 5.28
CA MET A 30 -8.84 -5.56 4.52
C MET A 30 -8.96 -6.76 5.43
N ILE A 31 -9.35 -7.90 4.86
CA ILE A 31 -9.32 -9.19 5.55
C ILE A 31 -8.31 -10.05 4.81
N ILE A 32 -7.26 -10.49 5.52
CA ILE A 32 -6.20 -11.37 5.01
C ILE A 32 -5.98 -12.44 6.08
N ASP A 33 -6.02 -13.71 5.69
CA ASP A 33 -5.90 -14.86 6.61
C ASP A 33 -6.82 -14.78 7.84
N ASN A 34 -8.08 -14.41 7.62
CA ASN A 34 -9.12 -14.20 8.64
C ASN A 34 -8.79 -13.12 9.70
N LYS A 35 -7.78 -12.29 9.45
CA LYS A 35 -7.44 -11.13 10.29
C LYS A 35 -7.81 -9.83 9.60
N GLU A 36 -8.32 -8.88 10.37
CA GLU A 36 -8.62 -7.53 9.89
C GLU A 36 -7.40 -6.63 9.99
N TYR A 37 -7.16 -5.85 8.93
CA TYR A 37 -6.13 -4.84 8.83
C TYR A 37 -6.75 -3.50 8.42
N ALA A 38 -6.49 -2.45 9.20
CA ALA A 38 -7.11 -1.13 8.95
C ALA A 38 -6.58 -0.42 7.69
N THR A 39 -5.33 -0.72 7.31
CA THR A 39 -4.66 -0.19 6.11
C THR A 39 -3.65 -1.20 5.56
N VAL A 40 -3.15 -0.96 4.35
CA VAL A 40 -2.00 -1.69 3.77
C VAL A 40 -0.78 -1.60 4.67
N GLU A 41 -0.51 -0.42 5.24
CA GLU A 41 0.62 -0.23 6.17
C GLU A 41 0.56 -1.16 7.38
N HIS A 42 -0.62 -1.40 7.97
CA HIS A 42 -0.73 -2.31 9.12
C HIS A 42 -0.32 -3.73 8.76
N TYR A 43 -0.80 -4.25 7.62
CA TYR A 43 -0.43 -5.57 7.14
C TYR A 43 1.05 -5.66 6.79
N PHE A 44 1.54 -4.72 5.97
CA PHE A 44 2.91 -4.72 5.51
C PHE A 44 3.92 -4.65 6.67
N GLN A 45 3.62 -3.85 7.68
CA GLN A 45 4.47 -3.75 8.86
C GLN A 45 4.32 -4.97 9.77
N SER A 46 3.13 -5.56 9.93
CA SER A 46 2.96 -6.74 10.80
C SER A 46 3.70 -7.97 10.27
N VAL A 47 3.70 -8.17 8.95
CA VAL A 47 4.33 -9.36 8.32
C VAL A 47 5.84 -9.39 8.55
N LYS A 48 6.51 -8.24 8.68
CA LYS A 48 7.93 -8.18 9.08
C LYS A 48 8.21 -8.82 10.43
N HIS A 49 7.19 -8.94 11.27
CA HIS A 49 7.29 -9.42 12.65
C HIS A 49 6.47 -10.69 12.87
N ALA A 50 6.16 -11.42 11.79
CA ALA A 50 5.32 -12.61 11.84
C ALA A 50 5.82 -13.62 12.89
N GLY A 51 4.91 -14.15 13.70
CA GLY A 51 5.24 -15.10 14.77
C GLY A 51 5.83 -14.48 16.05
N THR A 52 5.93 -13.15 16.12
CA THR A 52 6.32 -12.44 17.35
C THR A 52 5.12 -11.71 17.98
N GLU A 53 5.26 -11.26 19.22
CA GLU A 53 4.22 -10.42 19.85
C GLU A 53 4.01 -9.07 19.15
N LEU A 54 4.99 -8.60 18.37
CA LEU A 54 4.89 -7.33 17.66
C LEU A 54 3.91 -7.42 16.48
N GLU A 55 3.73 -8.58 15.87
CA GLU A 55 2.79 -8.78 14.75
C GLU A 55 1.39 -8.24 15.10
N GLU A 56 0.84 -8.69 16.23
CA GLU A 56 -0.50 -8.29 16.66
C GLU A 56 -0.55 -6.86 17.18
N LYS A 57 0.50 -6.39 17.88
CA LYS A 57 0.59 -4.99 18.33
C LYS A 57 0.60 -4.02 17.16
N ILE A 58 1.29 -4.37 16.06
CA ILE A 58 1.35 -3.59 14.83
C ILE A 58 0.01 -3.66 14.10
N ARG A 59 -0.57 -4.86 13.94
CA ARG A 59 -1.87 -5.04 13.27
C ARG A 59 -2.97 -4.22 13.92
N LEU A 60 -2.99 -4.20 15.26
CA LEU A 60 -4.01 -3.52 16.07
C LEU A 60 -3.66 -2.07 16.42
N ALA A 61 -2.58 -1.52 15.87
CA ALA A 61 -2.20 -0.13 16.11
C ALA A 61 -3.33 0.83 15.72
N SER A 62 -3.46 1.94 16.45
CA SER A 62 -4.56 2.89 16.24
C SER A 62 -4.44 3.70 14.94
N THR A 63 -3.22 3.80 14.38
CA THR A 63 -2.93 4.55 13.16
C THR A 63 -1.84 3.87 12.34
N PRO A 64 -1.82 4.05 11.01
CA PRO A 64 -0.75 3.50 10.17
C PRO A 64 0.63 4.07 10.53
N LEU A 65 0.70 5.32 10.99
CA LEU A 65 1.94 5.89 11.52
C LEU A 65 2.41 5.11 12.75
N LYS A 66 1.50 4.79 13.69
CA LYS A 66 1.86 4.00 14.87
C LYS A 66 2.29 2.58 14.52
N ALA A 67 1.64 1.94 13.55
CA ALA A 67 2.05 0.63 13.02
C ALA A 67 3.49 0.68 12.50
N LYS A 68 3.82 1.71 11.71
CA LYS A 68 5.17 1.95 11.18
C LYS A 68 6.20 2.23 12.27
N GLU A 69 5.85 3.04 13.28
CA GLU A 69 6.72 3.32 14.43
C GLU A 69 7.05 2.06 15.24
N LEU A 70 6.03 1.24 15.54
CA LEU A 70 6.20 -0.02 16.28
C LEU A 70 7.10 -1.00 15.53
N ALA A 71 7.07 -0.98 14.20
CA ALA A 71 7.88 -1.86 13.37
C ALA A 71 9.34 -1.40 13.19
N TRP A 72 9.68 -0.15 13.54
CA TRP A 72 11.00 0.43 13.32
C TRP A 72 12.08 -0.22 14.19
N THR A 73 11.70 -0.75 15.35
CA THR A 73 12.65 -1.11 16.41
C THR A 73 13.23 -2.52 16.32
N SER A 74 12.93 -3.28 15.27
CA SER A 74 13.36 -4.69 15.18
C SER A 74 14.06 -5.01 13.87
N GLU A 75 14.87 -6.03 13.92
CA GLU A 75 15.53 -6.60 12.75
C GLU A 75 14.49 -7.12 11.77
N LEU A 76 14.75 -6.90 10.49
CA LEU A 76 13.91 -7.42 9.41
C LEU A 76 14.21 -8.91 9.22
N PRO A 77 13.21 -9.70 8.78
CA PRO A 77 13.45 -11.06 8.32
C PRO A 77 14.56 -11.09 7.25
N PRO A 78 15.46 -12.09 7.27
CA PRO A 78 16.56 -12.18 6.31
C PRO A 78 16.13 -12.16 4.85
N ASP A 79 14.94 -12.71 4.56
CA ASP A 79 14.31 -12.81 3.25
C ASP A 79 13.40 -11.60 2.90
N TRP A 80 13.38 -10.57 3.75
CA TRP A 80 12.52 -9.41 3.55
C TRP A 80 12.73 -8.68 2.21
N PRO A 81 13.98 -8.48 1.73
CA PRO A 81 14.21 -7.87 0.41
C PRO A 81 13.51 -8.61 -0.73
N GLU A 82 13.41 -9.93 -0.64
CA GLU A 82 12.82 -10.81 -1.65
C GLU A 82 11.28 -10.82 -1.57
N ILE A 83 10.70 -10.84 -0.36
CA ILE A 83 9.25 -11.02 -0.18
C ILE A 83 8.45 -9.72 -0.10
N LYS A 84 9.08 -8.57 0.20
CA LYS A 84 8.35 -7.32 0.50
C LYS A 84 7.37 -6.89 -0.59
N GLU A 85 7.68 -7.13 -1.87
CA GLU A 85 6.78 -6.73 -2.95
C GLU A 85 5.57 -7.66 -3.07
N ASP A 86 5.75 -8.95 -2.81
CA ASP A 86 4.65 -9.92 -2.77
C ASP A 86 3.72 -9.66 -1.59
N VAL A 87 4.29 -9.30 -0.43
CA VAL A 87 3.53 -8.84 0.74
C VAL A 87 2.73 -7.58 0.39
N MET A 88 3.34 -6.61 -0.29
CA MET A 88 2.66 -5.39 -0.74
C MET A 88 1.52 -5.71 -1.73
N LEU A 89 1.79 -6.55 -2.73
CA LEU A 89 0.79 -6.98 -3.72
C LEU A 89 -0.38 -7.68 -3.05
N THR A 90 -0.13 -8.55 -2.08
CA THR A 90 -1.18 -9.25 -1.32
C THR A 90 -2.11 -8.24 -0.64
N ALA A 91 -1.57 -7.22 0.03
CA ALA A 91 -2.39 -6.18 0.65
C ALA A 91 -3.10 -5.28 -0.38
N LEU A 92 -2.44 -4.90 -1.47
CA LEU A 92 -3.08 -4.09 -2.52
C LEU A 92 -4.23 -4.85 -3.18
N ARG A 93 -4.03 -6.14 -3.49
CA ARG A 93 -5.10 -7.03 -3.97
C ARG A 93 -6.23 -7.14 -2.96
N ALA A 94 -5.94 -7.29 -1.67
CA ALA A 94 -7.00 -7.30 -0.64
C ALA A 94 -7.77 -5.96 -0.56
N LYS A 95 -7.06 -4.83 -0.70
CA LYS A 95 -7.64 -3.48 -0.70
C LYS A 95 -8.53 -3.18 -1.90
N PHE A 96 -8.18 -3.68 -3.09
CA PHE A 96 -8.84 -3.33 -4.35
C PHE A 96 -9.65 -4.49 -4.99
N GLY A 97 -9.41 -5.74 -4.56
CA GLY A 97 -9.77 -7.00 -5.24
C GLY A 97 -11.19 -7.52 -5.10
N ARG A 98 -12.01 -6.91 -4.25
CA ARG A 98 -13.47 -7.11 -4.29
C ARG A 98 -14.07 -5.87 -4.92
N HIS A 99 -15.11 -6.00 -5.77
CA HIS A 99 -15.89 -4.94 -6.48
C HIS A 99 -16.46 -3.88 -5.52
N SER A 100 -15.55 -3.24 -4.82
CA SER A 100 -15.73 -2.24 -3.80
C SER A 100 -15.54 -0.90 -4.48
N ARG A 101 -16.01 0.14 -3.82
CA ARG A 101 -15.80 1.53 -4.23
C ARG A 101 -14.33 1.85 -4.56
N LEU A 102 -13.35 1.16 -3.94
CA LEU A 102 -11.93 1.39 -4.22
C LEU A 102 -11.46 0.72 -5.50
N GLY A 103 -11.92 -0.51 -5.80
CA GLY A 103 -11.64 -1.19 -7.06
C GLY A 103 -12.12 -0.36 -8.27
N ALA A 104 -13.35 0.16 -8.21
CA ALA A 104 -13.85 1.05 -9.27
C ALA A 104 -13.01 2.34 -9.41
N LYS A 105 -12.51 2.89 -8.29
CA LYS A 105 -11.68 4.09 -8.31
C LYS A 105 -10.29 3.87 -8.90
N ILE A 106 -9.65 2.73 -8.64
CA ILE A 106 -8.35 2.44 -9.25
C ILE A 106 -8.49 2.14 -10.75
N LEU A 107 -9.56 1.44 -11.16
CA LEU A 107 -9.87 1.24 -12.57
C LEU A 107 -10.15 2.56 -13.31
N ALA A 108 -10.83 3.50 -12.65
CA ALA A 108 -11.11 4.84 -13.18
C ALA A 108 -9.85 5.71 -13.40
N THR A 109 -8.66 5.28 -12.93
CA THR A 109 -7.39 5.93 -13.31
C THR A 109 -6.99 5.66 -14.75
N GLY A 110 -7.73 4.79 -15.48
CA GLY A 110 -7.46 4.52 -16.87
C GLY A 110 -6.04 3.99 -17.05
N ASN A 111 -5.32 4.52 -18.04
CA ASN A 111 -3.93 4.13 -18.30
C ASN A 111 -2.91 5.09 -17.69
N ASP A 112 -3.35 6.01 -16.82
CA ASP A 112 -2.48 7.00 -16.21
C ASP A 112 -1.39 6.33 -15.34
N CYS A 113 -0.20 6.92 -15.35
CA CYS A 113 0.92 6.48 -14.52
C CYS A 113 0.67 6.88 -13.07
N LEU A 114 0.76 5.93 -12.15
CA LEU A 114 0.55 6.17 -10.73
C LEU A 114 1.91 6.33 -10.06
N HIS A 115 2.08 7.40 -9.29
CA HIS A 115 3.35 7.74 -8.65
C HIS A 115 3.15 8.09 -7.17
N GLU A 116 3.85 7.37 -6.29
CA GLU A 116 3.86 7.73 -4.88
C GLU A 116 4.84 8.88 -4.63
N ASP A 117 4.34 10.08 -4.35
CA ASP A 117 5.15 11.30 -4.21
C ASP A 117 5.68 11.48 -2.77
N SER A 118 6.23 10.40 -2.22
CA SER A 118 6.91 10.41 -0.92
C SER A 118 8.15 11.31 -0.98
N PRO A 119 8.39 12.18 0.02
CA PRO A 119 9.51 13.12 -0.03
C PRO A 119 10.86 12.43 0.22
N THR A 120 10.84 11.30 0.91
CA THR A 120 12.01 10.63 1.51
C THR A 120 12.10 9.13 1.22
N ASP A 121 11.02 8.49 0.77
CA ASP A 121 11.03 7.04 0.48
C ASP A 121 11.57 6.78 -0.92
N MET A 122 12.82 6.32 -1.01
CA MET A 122 13.52 6.06 -2.27
C MET A 122 13.20 4.69 -2.88
N TYR A 123 12.53 3.80 -2.14
CA TYR A 123 12.15 2.50 -2.69
C TYR A 123 10.73 2.55 -3.25
N TRP A 124 9.80 2.99 -2.42
CA TRP A 124 8.38 3.00 -2.75
C TRP A 124 7.99 4.24 -3.56
N GLY A 125 8.65 5.38 -3.29
CA GLY A 125 8.34 6.67 -3.89
C GLY A 125 9.00 6.96 -5.24
N VAL A 126 8.39 7.89 -5.97
CA VAL A 126 8.75 8.31 -7.34
C VAL A 126 10.11 8.99 -7.45
N LYS A 127 10.67 9.49 -6.35
CA LYS A 127 12.03 10.04 -6.33
C LYS A 127 13.12 8.96 -6.44
N GLY A 128 12.75 7.69 -6.25
CA GLY A 128 13.64 6.56 -6.47
C GLY A 128 13.00 5.50 -7.36
N LEU A 129 12.74 4.30 -6.85
CA LEU A 129 12.32 3.16 -7.67
C LEU A 129 10.83 3.16 -8.06
N ASP A 130 10.01 3.97 -7.39
CA ASP A 130 8.56 4.10 -7.64
C ASP A 130 7.81 2.76 -7.59
N ARG A 131 8.21 1.86 -6.69
CA ARG A 131 7.63 0.51 -6.64
C ARG A 131 6.14 0.55 -6.26
N SER A 132 5.71 1.46 -5.40
CA SER A 132 4.28 1.58 -5.04
C SER A 132 3.40 1.87 -6.26
N GLY A 133 3.83 2.81 -7.09
CA GLY A 133 3.15 3.16 -8.34
C GLY A 133 3.02 1.97 -9.28
N LYS A 134 4.13 1.26 -9.50
CA LYS A 134 4.19 0.07 -10.36
C LYS A 134 3.31 -1.07 -9.86
N LEU A 135 3.34 -1.38 -8.56
CA LEU A 135 2.52 -2.44 -7.99
C LEU A 135 1.02 -2.10 -8.04
N LEU A 136 0.64 -0.83 -7.85
CA LEU A 136 -0.74 -0.39 -8.03
C LEU A 136 -1.22 -0.58 -9.48
N MET A 137 -0.37 -0.30 -10.46
CA MET A 137 -0.69 -0.52 -11.88
C MET A 137 -0.83 -2.01 -12.20
N ILE A 138 0.01 -2.88 -11.64
CA ILE A 138 -0.16 -4.34 -11.72
C ILE A 138 -1.53 -4.75 -11.20
N VAL A 139 -1.89 -4.34 -9.98
CA VAL A 139 -3.22 -4.66 -9.40
C VAL A 139 -4.35 -4.08 -10.23
N ARG A 140 -4.21 -2.88 -10.79
CA ARG A 140 -5.21 -2.29 -11.69
C ARG A 140 -5.43 -3.17 -12.92
N ASP A 141 -4.36 -3.68 -13.52
CA ASP A 141 -4.43 -4.49 -14.73
C ASP A 141 -4.98 -5.89 -14.43
N GLU A 142 -4.60 -6.51 -13.32
CA GLU A 142 -5.23 -7.75 -12.81
C GLU A 142 -6.75 -7.59 -12.65
N LEU A 143 -7.21 -6.45 -12.12
CA LEU A 143 -8.65 -6.19 -11.95
C LEU A 143 -9.40 -6.02 -13.27
N ARG A 144 -8.73 -5.65 -14.36
CA ARG A 144 -9.35 -5.53 -15.69
C ARG A 144 -9.59 -6.90 -16.31
N GLU A 145 -8.71 -7.86 -16.06
CA GLU A 145 -8.81 -9.21 -16.63
C GLU A 145 -9.92 -10.05 -15.98
N VAL A 146 -10.32 -9.70 -14.75
CA VAL A 146 -11.36 -10.40 -13.98
C VAL A 146 -12.76 -9.79 -14.19
N GLN A 147 -12.89 -8.72 -14.99
CA GLN A 147 -14.18 -8.11 -15.37
C GLN A 147 -14.89 -8.85 -16.50
#